data_AF-A0A7W3U176-F1
#
_entry.id   AF-A0A7W3U176-F1
#
_cell.length_a   1.000
_cell.length_b   1.000
_cell.length_c   1.000
_cell.angle_alpha   90.00
_cell.angle_beta   90.00
_cell.angle_gamma   90.00
#
_symmetry.space_group_name_H-M   'P 1'
#
loop_
_entity.id
_entity.type
_entity.pdbx_description
1 polymer ?
#
loop_
_entity_poly.entity_id
_entity_poly.type
_entity_poly.pdbx_seq_one_letter_code
_entity_poly.pdbx_strand_id
1 'polypeptide(L)'
;MNWAPTSSREADDEAPMARYNRQLAARIDAQLQSGLEASLHGAKHCVVRTGVNAVLTVLPAATGGDAGDVVFGPAPFAACIAYVNTNLVDREARPHRPPHPHPAPQGRTHDEDA
;
A
#
# COMPACT_ATOMS: atom_id res chain seq x y z
N MET A 1 -15.71 -67.86 -40.23
CA MET A 1 -15.17 -66.77 -41.08
C MET A 1 -15.57 -65.46 -40.43
N ASN A 2 -14.65 -64.84 -39.68
CA ASN A 2 -14.89 -63.62 -38.93
C ASN A 2 -14.41 -62.42 -39.75
N TRP A 3 -15.30 -61.51 -40.09
CA TRP A 3 -14.94 -60.16 -40.52
C TRP A 3 -15.40 -59.21 -39.41
N ALA A 4 -14.45 -58.67 -38.67
CA ALA A 4 -14.71 -57.63 -37.68
C ALA A 4 -14.93 -56.29 -38.40
N PRO A 5 -15.86 -55.43 -37.94
CA PRO A 5 -15.95 -54.07 -38.44
C PRO A 5 -14.69 -53.31 -38.03
N THR A 6 -14.00 -52.69 -38.99
CA THR A 6 -12.91 -51.75 -38.74
C THR A 6 -13.49 -50.46 -38.14
N SER A 7 -13.77 -50.51 -36.84
CA SER A 7 -14.07 -49.34 -36.05
C SER A 7 -12.77 -48.63 -35.70
N SER A 8 -12.83 -47.30 -35.75
CA SER A 8 -11.99 -46.39 -34.96
C SER A 8 -10.56 -46.14 -35.44
N ARG A 9 -10.39 -45.21 -36.40
CA ARG A 9 -9.15 -44.43 -36.48
C ARG A 9 -9.31 -43.05 -37.16
N GLU A 10 -10.34 -42.29 -36.76
CA GLU A 10 -10.39 -40.84 -36.99
C GLU A 10 -10.09 -40.11 -35.68
N ALA A 11 -8.93 -40.41 -35.11
CA ALA A 11 -8.39 -39.65 -33.98
C ALA A 11 -6.99 -39.20 -34.37
N ASP A 12 -6.74 -37.90 -34.18
CA ASP A 12 -5.44 -37.21 -34.28
C ASP A 12 -4.93 -36.74 -35.65
N ASP A 13 -5.77 -36.04 -36.41
CA ASP A 13 -5.26 -34.95 -37.26
C ASP A 13 -6.01 -33.66 -36.93
N GLU A 14 -5.80 -33.16 -35.71
CA GLU A 14 -6.12 -31.78 -35.44
C GLU A 14 -5.27 -30.91 -36.36
N ALA A 15 -5.92 -30.32 -37.37
CA ALA A 15 -5.26 -29.51 -38.37
C ALA A 15 -4.28 -28.54 -37.69
N PRO A 16 -3.04 -28.38 -38.20
CA PRO A 16 -2.00 -27.57 -37.55
C PRO A 16 -2.47 -26.17 -37.11
N MET A 17 -3.40 -25.58 -37.88
CA MET A 17 -4.06 -24.31 -37.57
C MET A 17 -5.00 -24.37 -36.36
N ALA A 18 -5.73 -25.46 -36.14
CA ALA A 18 -6.59 -25.62 -34.97
C ALA A 18 -5.75 -25.68 -33.68
N ARG A 19 -4.64 -26.42 -33.70
CA ARG A 19 -3.69 -26.47 -32.59
C ARG A 19 -3.05 -25.11 -32.32
N TYR A 20 -2.62 -24.42 -33.38
CA TYR A 20 -2.05 -23.07 -33.28
C TYR A 20 -3.06 -22.07 -32.69
N ASN A 21 -4.31 -22.08 -33.17
CA ASN A 21 -5.37 -21.19 -32.70
C ASN A 21 -5.68 -21.42 -31.21
N ARG A 22 -5.73 -22.68 -30.76
CA ARG A 22 -5.90 -22.99 -29.33
C ARG A 22 -4.74 -22.49 -28.48
N GLN A 23 -3.50 -22.65 -28.96
CA GLN A 23 -2.32 -22.14 -28.25
C GLN A 23 -2.30 -20.62 -28.19
N LEU A 24 -2.72 -19.95 -29.26
CA LEU A 24 -2.82 -18.50 -29.30
C LEU A 24 -3.88 -17.99 -28.32
N ALA A 25 -5.07 -18.59 -28.32
CA ALA A 25 -6.14 -18.26 -27.37
C ALA A 25 -5.68 -18.44 -25.92
N ALA A 26 -5.04 -19.57 -25.61
CA ALA A 26 -4.50 -19.83 -24.28
C ALA A 26 -3.45 -18.79 -23.84
N ARG A 27 -2.62 -18.29 -24.76
CA ARG A 27 -1.66 -17.21 -24.47
C ARG A 27 -2.34 -15.88 -24.21
N ILE A 28 -3.36 -15.54 -25.01
CA ILE A 28 -4.14 -14.32 -24.82
C ILE A 28 -4.82 -14.35 -23.44
N ASP A 29 -5.47 -15.46 -23.09
CA ASP A 29 -6.15 -15.63 -21.81
C ASP A 29 -5.17 -15.51 -20.63
N ALA A 30 -4.01 -16.16 -20.72
CA ALA A 30 -2.98 -16.08 -19.68
C ALA A 30 -2.46 -14.64 -19.52
N GLN A 31 -2.28 -13.91 -20.62
CA GLN A 31 -1.82 -12.52 -20.58
C GLN A 31 -2.88 -11.57 -20.01
N LEU A 32 -4.16 -11.80 -20.32
CA LEU A 32 -5.28 -11.05 -19.74
C LEU A 32 -5.41 -11.30 -18.24
N GLN A 33 -5.32 -12.56 -17.80
CA GLN A 33 -5.33 -12.92 -16.38
C GLN A 33 -4.16 -12.29 -15.64
N SER A 34 -2.95 -12.38 -16.19
CA SER A 34 -1.75 -11.77 -15.62
C SER A 34 -1.87 -10.24 -15.50
N GLY A 35 -2.39 -9.57 -16.52
CA GLY A 35 -2.62 -8.12 -16.49
C GLY A 35 -3.69 -7.72 -15.48
N LEU A 36 -4.76 -8.50 -15.36
CA LEU A 36 -5.82 -8.29 -14.37
C LEU A 36 -5.29 -8.49 -12.95
N GLU A 37 -4.56 -9.57 -12.70
CA GLU A 37 -3.94 -9.83 -11.39
C GLU A 37 -2.95 -8.72 -11.01
N ALA A 38 -2.11 -8.26 -11.94
CA ALA A 38 -1.20 -7.14 -11.70
C ALA A 38 -1.95 -5.83 -11.38
N SER A 39 -3.12 -5.62 -12.00
CA SER A 39 -3.98 -4.46 -11.72
C SER A 39 -4.71 -4.58 -10.37
N LEU A 40 -5.17 -5.78 -10.01
CA LEU A 40 -5.91 -6.06 -8.77
C LEU A 40 -5.01 -6.02 -7.53
N HIS A 41 -3.76 -6.50 -7.63
CA HIS A 41 -2.79 -6.51 -6.54
C HIS A 41 -2.08 -5.16 -6.35
N GLY A 42 -2.80 -4.06 -6.60
CA GLY A 42 -2.31 -2.67 -6.69
C GLY A 42 -1.09 -2.40 -5.81
N ALA A 43 -0.07 -1.76 -6.41
CA ALA A 43 1.25 -1.57 -5.84
C ALA A 43 1.19 -1.30 -4.33
N LYS A 44 1.75 -2.21 -3.53
CA LYS A 44 1.80 -2.07 -2.08
C LYS A 44 2.91 -1.10 -1.70
N HIS A 45 2.62 -0.25 -0.74
CA HIS A 45 3.51 0.78 -0.22
C HIS A 45 3.71 0.58 1.28
N CYS A 46 4.81 1.11 1.80
CA CYS A 46 5.14 1.17 3.22
C CYS A 46 5.44 2.61 3.60
N VAL A 47 5.23 2.95 4.88
CA VAL A 47 5.66 4.22 5.46
C VAL A 47 6.88 3.95 6.31
N VAL A 48 7.96 4.64 6.02
CA VAL A 48 9.20 4.61 6.80
C VAL A 48 9.38 5.94 7.54
N ARG A 49 9.95 5.85 8.73
CA ARG A 49 10.39 7.00 9.51
C ARG A 49 11.90 7.15 9.37
N THR A 50 12.34 8.31 8.87
CA THR A 50 13.78 8.57 8.66
C THR A 50 14.32 9.57 9.68
N GLY A 51 15.38 9.15 10.40
CA GLY A 51 16.26 10.02 11.18
C GLY A 51 15.64 10.77 12.37
N VAL A 52 16.39 11.77 12.85
CA VAL A 52 16.14 12.54 14.09
C VAL A 52 14.87 13.41 14.00
N ASN A 53 14.51 13.84 12.79
CA ASN A 53 13.36 14.73 12.56
C ASN A 53 12.02 13.97 12.49
N ALA A 54 12.03 12.63 12.54
CA ALA A 54 10.85 11.78 12.48
C ALA A 54 9.92 12.12 11.29
N VAL A 55 10.51 12.38 10.13
CA VAL A 55 9.78 12.57 8.86
C VAL A 55 9.24 11.22 8.41
N LEU A 56 7.97 11.21 8.00
CA LEU A 56 7.29 10.03 7.46
C LEU A 56 7.32 10.06 5.93
N THR A 57 7.86 9.01 5.32
CA THR A 57 8.01 8.90 3.87
C THR A 57 7.31 7.64 3.37
N VAL A 58 6.53 7.74 2.29
CA VAL A 58 5.87 6.58 1.66
C VAL A 58 6.78 6.02 0.57
N LEU A 59 7.10 4.74 0.63
CA LEU A 59 7.93 4.02 -0.34
C LEU A 59 7.18 2.80 -0.90
N PRO A 60 7.45 2.37 -2.16
CA PRO A 60 6.97 1.09 -2.64
C PRO A 60 7.56 -0.06 -1.82
N ALA A 61 6.74 -1.08 -1.51
CA ALA A 61 7.15 -2.20 -0.67
C ALA A 61 8.27 -3.06 -1.30
N ALA A 62 8.37 -3.07 -2.64
CA ALA A 62 9.40 -3.78 -3.38
C ALA A 62 10.81 -3.14 -3.27
N THR A 63 10.88 -1.87 -2.87
CA THR A 63 12.14 -1.12 -2.74
C THR A 63 12.77 -1.27 -1.35
N GLY A 64 12.23 -2.15 -0.50
CA GLY A 64 12.68 -2.39 0.88
C GLY A 64 14.04 -3.09 0.95
N GLY A 65 15.10 -2.36 0.60
CA GLY A 65 16.47 -2.85 0.59
C GLY A 65 17.40 -2.16 1.58
N ASP A 66 17.06 -1.01 2.17
CA ASP A 66 18.00 -0.34 3.08
C ASP A 66 17.34 0.55 4.15
N ALA A 67 17.52 0.12 5.41
CA ALA A 67 17.69 0.94 6.62
C ALA A 67 16.72 2.11 6.92
N GLY A 68 15.40 1.94 6.74
CA GLY A 68 14.39 2.81 7.33
C GLY A 68 13.54 2.05 8.36
N ASP A 69 13.22 2.66 9.51
CA ASP A 69 12.27 2.11 10.48
C ASP A 69 10.88 2.12 9.84
N VAL A 70 10.41 0.97 9.36
CA VAL A 70 9.09 0.83 8.74
C VAL A 70 8.06 0.93 9.85
N VAL A 71 7.25 1.99 9.81
CA VAL A 71 6.24 2.27 10.85
C VAL A 71 4.83 1.87 10.44
N PHE A 72 4.57 1.66 9.14
CA PHE A 72 3.26 1.23 8.64
C PHE A 72 3.35 0.56 7.26
N GLY A 73 2.47 -0.41 6.99
CA GLY A 73 2.42 -1.16 5.72
C GLY A 73 3.07 -2.55 5.80
N PRO A 74 3.01 -3.36 4.71
CA PRO A 74 2.60 -3.01 3.35
C PRO A 74 1.08 -2.80 3.19
N ALA A 75 0.66 -1.69 2.59
CA ALA A 75 -0.75 -1.35 2.37
C ALA A 75 -0.95 -0.59 1.03
N PRO A 76 -2.18 -0.40 0.54
CA PRO A 76 -2.44 0.48 -0.60
C PRO A 76 -1.98 1.91 -0.34
N PHE A 77 -1.57 2.62 -1.39
CA PHE A 77 -1.06 4.01 -1.27
C PHE A 77 -1.99 4.93 -0.47
N ALA A 78 -3.30 4.84 -0.72
CA ALA A 78 -4.31 5.64 -0.01
C ALA A 78 -4.29 5.41 1.52
N ALA A 79 -4.09 4.16 1.96
CA ALA A 79 -3.98 3.83 3.38
C ALA A 79 -2.68 4.38 4.01
N CYS A 80 -1.56 4.34 3.27
CA CYS A 80 -0.31 4.94 3.71
C CYS A 80 -0.42 6.47 3.87
N ILE A 81 -1.09 7.16 2.93
CA ILE A 81 -1.35 8.60 3.04
C ILE A 81 -2.26 8.92 4.21
N ALA A 82 -3.33 8.15 4.43
CA ALA A 82 -4.19 8.32 5.58
C ALA A 82 -3.40 8.20 6.90
N TYR A 83 -2.53 7.20 7.02
CA TYR A 83 -1.66 7.04 8.18
C TYR A 83 -0.71 8.24 8.40
N VAL A 84 -0.09 8.75 7.34
CA VAL A 84 0.79 9.93 7.44
C VAL A 84 0.00 11.15 7.92
N ASN A 85 -1.18 11.38 7.35
CA ASN A 85 -2.01 12.53 7.72
C ASN A 85 -2.46 12.48 9.18
N THR A 86 -2.88 11.32 9.69
CA THR A 86 -3.27 11.21 11.11
C THR A 86 -2.10 11.46 12.04
N ASN A 87 -0.92 10.92 11.72
CA ASN A 87 0.27 11.05 12.58
C ASN A 87 0.93 12.44 12.53
N LEU A 88 0.81 13.17 11.41
CA LEU A 88 1.28 14.55 11.31
C LEU A 88 0.32 15.53 12.01
N VAL A 89 -0.99 15.36 11.81
CA VAL A 89 -2.01 16.23 12.41
C VAL A 89 -2.01 16.11 13.94
N ASP A 90 -1.86 14.90 14.51
CA ASP A 90 -1.79 14.74 15.98
C ASP A 90 -0.56 15.40 16.61
N ARG A 91 0.54 15.57 15.85
CA ARG A 91 1.76 16.24 16.34
C ARG A 91 1.66 17.76 16.30
N GLU A 92 1.02 18.32 15.28
CA GLU A 92 0.80 19.77 15.16
C GLU A 92 -0.38 20.25 16.02
N ALA A 93 -1.34 19.38 16.33
CA ALA A 93 -2.48 19.71 17.19
C ALA A 93 -2.11 19.82 18.68
N ARG A 94 -0.87 19.50 19.09
CA ARG A 94 -0.42 19.68 20.47
C ARG A 94 -0.11 21.15 20.69
N PRO A 95 -0.97 21.94 21.35
CA PRO A 95 -0.70 23.35 21.55
C PRO A 95 0.44 23.43 22.57
N HIS A 96 1.59 23.98 22.16
CA HIS A 96 2.53 24.57 23.11
C HIS A 96 1.83 25.75 23.77
N ARG A 97 0.99 25.50 24.78
CA ARG A 97 0.53 26.56 25.68
C ARG A 97 1.73 26.90 26.56
N PRO A 98 2.38 28.06 26.42
CA PRO A 98 3.34 28.49 27.44
C PRO A 98 2.59 28.56 28.77
N PRO A 99 3.19 28.16 29.90
CA PRO A 99 2.58 28.38 31.20
C PRO A 99 2.34 29.88 31.35
N HIS A 100 1.07 30.29 31.45
CA HIS A 100 0.75 31.67 31.80
C HIS A 100 1.39 31.94 33.17
N PRO A 101 2.24 32.96 33.32
CA PRO A 101 2.68 33.38 34.64
C PRO A 101 1.43 33.87 35.39
N HIS A 102 1.10 33.21 36.50
CA HIS A 102 0.11 33.70 37.44
C HIS A 102 0.56 35.09 37.94
N PRO A 103 -0.28 36.14 37.85
CA PRO A 103 0.02 37.38 38.55
C PRO A 103 -0.02 37.10 40.06
N ALA A 104 1.10 37.33 40.73
CA ALA A 104 1.18 37.29 42.19
C ALA A 104 0.23 38.36 42.77
N PRO A 105 -0.49 38.08 43.87
CA PRO A 105 -1.32 39.08 44.53
C PRO A 105 -0.41 40.18 45.10
N GLN A 106 -0.47 41.37 44.50
CA GLN A 106 0.19 42.56 45.05
C GLN A 106 -0.50 42.93 46.36
N GLY A 107 0.27 42.88 47.45
CA GLY A 107 -0.18 43.27 48.77
C GLY A 107 -0.67 44.72 48.77
N ARG A 108 -1.87 44.93 49.33
CA ARG A 108 -2.33 46.25 49.73
C ARG A 108 -1.59 46.63 51.00
N THR A 109 -0.58 47.48 50.87
CA THR A 109 -0.16 48.40 51.93
C THR A 109 -0.30 49.80 51.36
N HIS A 110 -1.44 50.42 51.60
CA HIS A 110 -1.55 51.86 51.54
C HIS A 110 -1.78 52.32 52.97
N ASP A 111 -0.68 52.73 53.60
CA ASP A 111 -0.70 53.66 54.72
C ASP A 111 -1.52 54.89 54.29
N GLU A 112 -2.48 55.26 55.12
CA GLU A 112 -3.19 56.53 55.03
C GLU A 112 -2.93 57.24 56.36
N ASP A 113 -1.91 58.11 56.34
CA ASP A 113 -1.68 59.14 57.35
C ASP A 113 -2.77 60.22 57.21
N ALA A 114 -3.58 60.41 58.26
CA ALA A 114 -4.19 61.68 58.64
C ALA A 114 -4.70 61.63 60.10
#